data_AF-A0A1B6MF01-F1
#
_entry.id   AF-A0A1B6MF01-F1
#
_cell.length_a   1.000
_cell.length_b   1.000
_cell.length_c   1.000
_cell.angle_alpha   90.00
_cell.angle_beta   90.00
_cell.angle_gamma   90.00
#
_symmetry.space_group_name_H-M   'P 1'
#
loop_
_entity.id
_entity.type
_entity.pdbx_description
1 polymer ?
#
loop_
_entity_poly.entity_id
_entity_poly.type
_entity_poly.pdbx_seq_one_letter_code
_entity_poly.pdbx_strand_id
1 'polypeptide(L)'
;MSCSDSDSGNNEKTIDGSDMGDVIGKEADEAEIEEMSSEIPEIGSEREDADGAPSSDEQGAHNSDNQIYSCDEDSEGEDEAVAKEGPCSCDACKDRRGVPESTVEEMRRLQAHWMDLRQYIRMVYRMAMEVKSPADGYEDFIKEHVQKLCMCDPHQLFQRLESQVQEFVIETKVRQLELLKREKDSPVLPYLFISGLLESYKKLMAAANELAPLLEQLQTEHLSKFNLTWKVLNQHLYQSCV
;
A
#
# COMPACT_ATOMS: atom_id res chain seq x y z
N MET A 1 54.10 -34.81 -61.90
CA MET A 1 53.97 -34.08 -63.19
C MET A 1 52.76 -33.18 -63.10
N SER A 2 52.96 -31.92 -63.47
CA SER A 2 52.01 -30.83 -63.74
C SER A 2 51.22 -30.18 -62.60
N CYS A 3 51.70 -28.98 -62.26
CA CYS A 3 50.99 -27.83 -61.72
C CYS A 3 50.17 -27.10 -62.81
N SER A 4 49.18 -26.28 -62.41
CA SER A 4 48.72 -25.00 -63.02
C SER A 4 47.68 -24.42 -62.04
N ASP A 5 47.90 -23.32 -61.30
CA ASP A 5 47.97 -21.87 -61.67
C ASP A 5 46.62 -21.30 -62.16
N SER A 6 45.92 -20.50 -61.33
CA SER A 6 45.85 -19.01 -61.33
C SER A 6 44.51 -18.56 -61.97
N ASP A 7 43.82 -17.43 -61.71
CA ASP A 7 44.11 -16.14 -61.09
C ASP A 7 42.77 -15.33 -60.96
N SER A 8 42.86 -14.14 -60.35
CA SER A 8 41.98 -12.95 -60.42
C SER A 8 40.95 -12.81 -59.27
N GLY A 9 40.88 -11.71 -58.52
CA GLY A 9 41.52 -10.40 -58.63
C GLY A 9 40.65 -9.36 -57.90
N ASN A 10 41.29 -8.54 -57.07
CA ASN A 10 40.74 -7.49 -56.22
C ASN A 10 39.91 -6.43 -56.96
N ASN A 11 39.00 -5.76 -56.22
CA ASN A 11 38.90 -4.30 -56.30
C ASN A 11 38.31 -3.70 -55.01
N GLU A 12 39.21 -3.05 -54.25
CA GLU A 12 38.91 -1.99 -53.31
C GLU A 12 38.18 -0.83 -54.01
N LYS A 13 37.28 -0.18 -53.28
CA LYS A 13 36.89 1.20 -53.58
C LYS A 13 36.90 2.01 -52.28
N THR A 14 37.99 2.76 -52.15
CA THR A 14 38.16 3.94 -51.33
C THR A 14 37.13 5.02 -51.69
N ILE A 15 36.57 5.69 -50.69
CA ILE A 15 36.05 7.06 -50.81
C ILE A 15 36.65 7.84 -49.63
N ASP A 16 37.34 8.92 -50.00
CA ASP A 16 38.05 9.87 -49.17
C ASP A 16 37.25 11.17 -49.03
N GLY A 17 37.31 11.76 -47.83
CA GLY A 17 37.49 13.20 -47.57
C GLY A 17 36.43 14.24 -47.97
N SER A 18 35.85 14.90 -46.95
CA SER A 18 35.60 16.36 -46.78
C SER A 18 34.65 16.53 -45.58
N ASP A 19 35.08 16.92 -44.37
CA ASP A 19 35.57 18.22 -43.88
C ASP A 19 34.51 19.34 -43.73
N MET A 20 34.61 20.00 -42.56
CA MET A 20 34.03 21.26 -42.07
C MET A 20 32.61 21.29 -41.49
N GLY A 21 32.54 21.59 -40.18
CA GLY A 21 31.30 21.98 -39.51
C GLY A 21 31.42 22.16 -37.99
N ASP A 22 32.45 22.86 -37.53
CA ASP A 22 32.58 23.33 -36.15
C ASP A 22 31.65 24.55 -35.94
N VAL A 23 30.69 24.49 -35.02
CA VAL A 23 29.89 25.65 -34.59
C VAL A 23 29.68 25.60 -33.07
N ILE A 24 30.69 26.14 -32.39
CA ILE A 24 30.60 27.24 -31.41
C ILE A 24 29.28 27.35 -30.62
N GLY A 25 29.38 27.01 -29.34
CA GLY A 25 29.10 27.88 -28.20
C GLY A 25 27.91 28.83 -28.27
N LYS A 26 26.96 28.63 -27.36
CA LYS A 26 26.25 29.76 -26.76
C LYS A 26 26.01 29.49 -25.28
N GLU A 27 26.91 30.05 -24.47
CA GLU A 27 26.68 30.27 -23.04
C GLU A 27 25.73 31.46 -22.84
N ALA A 28 25.07 31.39 -21.68
CA ALA A 28 24.51 32.45 -20.84
C ALA A 28 23.51 33.43 -21.44
N ASP A 29 22.30 33.42 -20.88
CA ASP A 29 21.77 34.66 -20.30
C ASP A 29 21.30 34.36 -18.87
N GLU A 30 21.98 35.03 -17.94
CA GLU A 30 21.63 35.20 -16.54
C GLU A 30 20.49 36.21 -16.45
N ALA A 31 19.46 35.92 -15.65
CA ALA A 31 18.60 36.94 -15.07
C ALA A 31 18.01 36.43 -13.75
N GLU A 32 18.59 36.96 -12.66
CA GLU A 32 17.93 37.47 -11.45
C GLU A 32 17.00 36.49 -10.71
N ILE A 33 17.49 35.81 -9.66
CA ILE A 33 17.43 36.25 -8.24
C ILE A 33 16.04 36.80 -7.87
N GLU A 34 15.24 36.00 -7.18
CA GLU A 34 14.57 36.42 -5.95
C GLU A 34 14.41 35.20 -5.01
N GLU A 35 15.21 35.20 -3.95
CA GLU A 35 14.94 34.43 -2.74
C GLU A 35 13.63 34.94 -2.12
N MET A 36 12.62 34.08 -2.02
CA MET A 36 11.48 34.33 -1.16
C MET A 36 11.48 33.29 -0.04
N SER A 37 12.23 33.62 1.01
CA SER A 37 12.07 33.04 2.34
C SER A 37 10.67 33.37 2.84
N SER A 38 9.79 32.37 2.87
CA SER A 38 8.57 32.42 3.66
C SER A 38 8.64 31.34 4.72
N GLU A 39 9.03 31.78 5.91
CA GLU A 39 8.87 31.10 7.19
C GLU A 39 7.46 30.54 7.31
N ILE A 40 7.35 29.22 7.51
CA ILE A 40 6.09 28.58 7.89
C ILE A 40 6.04 28.61 9.42
N PRO A 41 5.04 29.26 10.04
CA PRO A 41 4.91 29.24 11.50
C PRO A 41 4.58 27.82 11.97
N GLU A 42 5.38 27.35 12.94
CA GLU A 42 5.08 26.14 13.72
C GLU A 42 3.71 26.31 14.40
N ILE A 43 2.71 25.58 13.90
CA ILE A 43 1.46 25.36 14.61
C ILE A 43 1.61 24.03 15.33
N GLY A 44 1.96 24.12 16.61
CA GLY A 44 1.81 23.01 17.55
C GLY A 44 0.34 22.62 17.63
N SER A 45 0.06 21.36 17.31
CA SER A 45 -1.24 20.74 17.57
C SER A 45 -1.00 19.54 18.49
N GLU A 46 -0.99 19.83 19.78
CA GLU A 46 -1.20 18.86 20.84
C GLU A 46 -2.57 18.20 20.66
N ARG A 47 -2.61 16.90 20.37
CA ARG A 47 -3.78 16.01 20.53
C ARG A 47 -3.25 14.62 20.90
N GLU A 48 -3.13 14.37 22.20
CA GLU A 48 -4.10 13.61 23.01
C GLU A 48 -4.01 12.11 22.75
N ASP A 49 -3.20 11.47 23.60
CA ASP A 49 -3.11 10.03 23.76
C ASP A 49 -4.48 9.47 24.17
N ALA A 50 -5.03 8.59 23.33
CA ALA A 50 -6.22 7.82 23.65
C ALA A 50 -5.85 6.34 23.77
N ASP A 51 -5.23 6.00 24.90
CA ASP A 51 -4.96 4.61 25.30
C ASP A 51 -6.24 3.95 25.82
N GLY A 52 -6.95 3.26 24.94
CA GLY A 52 -8.15 2.48 25.25
C GLY A 52 -7.90 1.00 25.52
N ALA A 53 -6.85 0.65 26.27
CA ALA A 53 -6.60 -0.73 26.69
C ALA A 53 -7.17 -0.98 28.12
N PRO A 54 -8.12 -1.92 28.30
CA PRO A 54 -8.59 -2.27 29.63
C PRO A 54 -7.56 -3.14 30.35
N SER A 55 -6.92 -2.57 31.38
CA SER A 55 -6.13 -3.30 32.36
C SER A 55 -7.06 -4.20 33.18
N SER A 56 -6.85 -5.51 33.08
CA SER A 56 -7.38 -6.49 34.03
C SER A 56 -6.39 -6.56 35.19
N ASP A 57 -6.84 -6.24 36.41
CA ASP A 57 -6.36 -6.80 37.69
C ASP A 57 -6.73 -5.86 38.85
N GLU A 58 -7.87 -6.08 39.50
CA GLU A 58 -8.00 -5.82 40.94
C GLU A 58 -8.88 -6.91 41.58
N GLN A 59 -8.21 -7.88 42.19
CA GLN A 59 -8.76 -8.76 43.22
C GLN A 59 -8.09 -8.42 44.55
N GLY A 60 -8.89 -8.29 45.61
CA GLY A 60 -8.44 -8.26 47.01
C GLY A 60 -8.94 -7.01 47.73
N ALA A 61 -9.96 -7.02 48.59
CA ALA A 61 -10.16 -7.75 49.85
C ALA A 61 -10.19 -6.77 51.04
N HIS A 62 -11.35 -6.76 51.72
CA HIS A 62 -11.58 -6.66 53.17
C HIS A 62 -11.34 -5.36 53.99
N ASN A 63 -12.45 -5.01 54.69
CA ASN A 63 -12.59 -4.46 56.07
C ASN A 63 -12.07 -3.04 56.34
N SER A 64 -12.71 -2.18 57.14
CA SER A 64 -13.67 -2.34 58.25
C SER A 64 -14.17 -0.95 58.69
N ASP A 65 -15.38 -0.88 59.27
CA ASP A 65 -15.92 0.04 60.31
C ASP A 65 -15.75 1.58 60.12
N ASN A 66 -16.70 2.49 60.40
CA ASN A 66 -17.73 2.51 61.44
C ASN A 66 -18.70 3.71 61.21
N GLN A 67 -20.01 3.49 61.31
CA GLN A 67 -21.02 4.29 62.05
C GLN A 67 -21.12 5.83 61.92
N ILE A 68 -22.31 6.36 61.58
CA ILE A 68 -23.14 7.28 62.42
C ILE A 68 -24.39 7.83 61.68
N TYR A 69 -25.53 7.60 62.34
CA TYR A 69 -26.82 8.33 62.39
C TYR A 69 -27.87 8.33 61.26
N SER A 70 -29.11 8.29 61.79
CA SER A 70 -30.45 7.96 61.31
C SER A 70 -31.21 9.08 60.58
N CYS A 71 -32.25 8.70 59.82
CA CYS A 71 -33.64 9.14 60.05
C CYS A 71 -34.64 8.40 59.13
N ASP A 72 -35.52 7.63 59.79
CA ASP A 72 -36.96 7.42 59.61
C ASP A 72 -37.61 7.04 58.25
N GLU A 73 -38.21 5.84 58.30
CA GLU A 73 -39.54 5.38 57.83
C GLU A 73 -40.26 6.17 56.72
N ASP A 74 -40.57 5.50 55.59
CA ASP A 74 -41.95 5.04 55.34
C ASP A 74 -42.13 4.32 53.99
N SER A 75 -43.00 3.30 54.03
CA SER A 75 -43.94 2.87 53.00
C SER A 75 -43.53 1.83 51.94
N GLU A 76 -44.26 0.72 52.05
CA GLU A 76 -44.39 -0.46 51.22
C GLU A 76 -44.68 -0.13 49.74
N GLY A 77 -44.08 -0.92 48.85
CA GLY A 77 -44.37 -0.96 47.43
C GLY A 77 -43.79 -2.23 46.83
N GLU A 78 -44.55 -3.31 46.91
CA GLU A 78 -44.34 -4.52 46.13
C GLU A 78 -44.43 -4.17 44.64
N ASP A 79 -43.31 -4.14 43.93
CA ASP A 79 -43.31 -4.26 42.48
C ASP A 79 -42.54 -5.52 42.11
N GLU A 80 -43.34 -6.57 41.92
CA GLU A 80 -43.00 -7.84 41.32
C GLU A 80 -42.35 -7.58 39.95
N ALA A 81 -41.03 -7.65 39.88
CA ALA A 81 -40.28 -7.54 38.63
C ALA A 81 -40.56 -8.78 37.77
N VAL A 82 -41.68 -8.75 37.04
CA VAL A 82 -41.99 -9.70 35.97
C VAL A 82 -40.86 -9.61 34.95
N ALA A 83 -40.00 -10.63 34.95
CA ALA A 83 -39.01 -10.84 33.91
C ALA A 83 -39.75 -10.85 32.57
N LYS A 84 -39.54 -9.81 31.75
CA LYS A 84 -40.04 -9.76 30.38
C LYS A 84 -39.37 -10.88 29.59
N GLU A 85 -39.99 -12.06 29.56
CA GLU A 85 -39.78 -13.06 28.52
C GLU A 85 -40.41 -12.56 27.22
N GLY A 86 -39.82 -11.51 26.67
CA GLY A 86 -40.09 -11.00 25.34
C GLY A 86 -38.77 -10.87 24.59
N PRO A 87 -38.72 -11.20 23.28
CA PRO A 87 -37.52 -10.95 22.49
C PRO A 87 -37.11 -9.48 22.62
N CYS A 88 -35.82 -9.20 22.88
CA CYS A 88 -35.31 -7.84 23.06
C CYS A 88 -35.83 -6.91 21.96
N SER A 89 -36.50 -5.84 22.36
CA SER A 89 -37.02 -4.80 21.48
C SER A 89 -36.01 -3.70 21.18
N CYS A 90 -34.77 -3.85 21.66
CA CYS A 90 -33.67 -2.95 21.40
C CYS A 90 -33.28 -2.95 19.92
N ASP A 91 -32.90 -1.79 19.39
CA ASP A 91 -32.62 -1.62 17.96
C ASP A 91 -31.47 -2.52 17.48
N ALA A 92 -30.43 -2.73 18.30
CA ALA A 92 -29.37 -3.69 18.00
C ALA A 92 -29.85 -5.15 17.85
N CYS A 93 -30.88 -5.59 18.60
CA CYS A 93 -31.46 -6.92 18.45
C CYS A 93 -32.51 -7.01 17.35
N LYS A 94 -33.13 -5.89 16.96
CA LYS A 94 -33.97 -5.81 15.76
C LYS A 94 -33.12 -5.86 14.51
N ASP A 95 -32.01 -5.13 14.48
CA ASP A 95 -31.05 -5.11 13.37
C ASP A 95 -30.45 -6.50 13.15
N ARG A 96 -29.97 -7.18 14.21
CA ARG A 96 -29.48 -8.56 14.11
C ARG A 96 -30.54 -9.56 13.63
N ARG A 97 -31.82 -9.30 13.90
CA ARG A 97 -32.94 -10.16 13.48
C ARG A 97 -33.45 -9.80 12.08
N GLY A 98 -33.09 -8.62 11.57
CA GLY A 98 -33.49 -8.08 10.27
C GLY A 98 -32.48 -8.33 9.14
N VAL A 99 -31.24 -8.74 9.43
CA VAL A 99 -30.29 -9.14 8.38
C VAL A 99 -30.67 -10.55 7.89
N PRO A 100 -31.08 -10.70 6.62
CA PRO A 100 -31.43 -12.02 6.10
C PRO A 100 -30.18 -12.90 6.01
N GLU A 101 -30.34 -14.20 6.22
CA GLU A 101 -29.25 -15.19 6.18
C GLU A 101 -28.47 -15.12 4.85
N SER A 102 -29.15 -14.81 3.75
CA SER A 102 -28.55 -14.59 2.43
C SER A 102 -27.54 -13.43 2.41
N THR A 103 -27.80 -12.33 3.13
CA THR A 103 -26.89 -11.19 3.21
C THR A 103 -25.66 -11.52 4.05
N VAL A 104 -25.83 -12.27 5.14
CA VAL A 104 -24.68 -12.75 5.94
C VAL A 104 -23.77 -13.65 5.09
N GLU A 105 -24.36 -14.53 4.29
CA GLU A 105 -23.62 -15.42 3.40
C GLU A 105 -22.90 -14.65 2.28
N GLU A 106 -23.54 -13.63 1.71
CA GLU A 106 -22.91 -12.74 0.72
C GLU A 106 -21.72 -11.97 1.32
N MET A 107 -21.88 -11.43 2.54
CA MET A 107 -20.77 -10.76 3.26
C MET A 107 -19.57 -11.70 3.48
N ARG A 108 -19.82 -12.97 3.83
CA ARG A 108 -18.74 -13.97 3.98
C ARG A 108 -18.02 -14.24 2.67
N ARG A 109 -18.76 -14.38 1.56
CA ARG A 109 -18.17 -14.59 0.23
C ARG A 109 -17.33 -13.40 -0.21
N LEU A 110 -17.84 -12.18 0.00
CA LEU A 110 -17.10 -10.96 -0.29
C LEU A 110 -15.81 -10.89 0.54
N GLN A 111 -15.87 -11.24 1.82
CA GLN A 111 -14.69 -11.32 2.67
C GLN A 111 -13.66 -12.35 2.16
N ALA A 112 -14.10 -13.51 1.67
CA ALA A 112 -13.20 -14.49 1.06
C ALA A 112 -12.48 -13.91 -0.16
N HIS A 113 -13.22 -13.27 -1.08
CA HIS A 113 -12.62 -12.58 -2.24
C HIS A 113 -11.56 -11.54 -1.83
N TRP A 114 -11.83 -10.78 -0.76
CA TRP A 114 -10.86 -9.83 -0.21
C TRP A 114 -9.60 -10.51 0.33
N MET A 115 -9.76 -11.62 1.07
CA MET A 115 -8.62 -12.34 1.65
C MET A 115 -7.73 -12.95 0.56
N ASP A 116 -8.33 -13.58 -0.44
CA ASP A 116 -7.61 -14.21 -1.54
C ASP A 116 -6.86 -13.17 -2.38
N LEU A 117 -7.52 -12.06 -2.73
CA LEU A 117 -6.88 -10.94 -3.45
C LEU A 117 -5.73 -10.33 -2.63
N ARG A 118 -5.95 -10.10 -1.34
CA ARG A 118 -4.92 -9.56 -0.42
C ARG A 118 -3.70 -10.47 -0.34
N GLN A 119 -3.92 -11.78 -0.25
CA GLN A 119 -2.84 -12.74 -0.16
C GLN A 119 -2.03 -12.78 -1.46
N TYR A 120 -2.71 -12.76 -2.61
CA TYR A 120 -2.06 -12.75 -3.91
C TYR A 120 -1.22 -11.50 -4.13
N ILE A 121 -1.75 -10.31 -3.86
CA ILE A 121 -0.99 -9.05 -4.02
C ILE A 121 0.26 -9.06 -3.13
N ARG A 122 0.12 -9.44 -1.86
CA ARG A 122 1.28 -9.59 -0.96
C ARG A 122 2.31 -10.58 -1.50
N MET A 123 1.86 -11.67 -2.09
CA MET A 123 2.73 -12.66 -2.70
C MET A 123 3.50 -12.03 -3.88
N VAL A 124 2.82 -11.38 -4.83
CA VAL A 124 3.44 -10.73 -5.98
C VAL A 124 4.51 -9.71 -5.57
N TYR A 125 4.18 -8.79 -4.65
CA TYR A 125 5.14 -7.80 -4.18
C TYR A 125 6.32 -8.41 -3.41
N ARG A 126 6.09 -9.45 -2.59
CA ARG A 126 7.20 -10.16 -1.91
C ARG A 126 8.08 -10.93 -2.88
N MET A 127 7.48 -11.61 -3.86
CA MET A 127 8.21 -12.39 -4.86
C MET A 127 9.07 -11.50 -5.76
N ALA A 128 8.60 -10.28 -6.07
CA ALA A 128 9.42 -9.27 -6.73
C ALA A 128 10.67 -8.88 -5.90
N MET A 129 10.61 -8.95 -4.56
CA MET A 129 11.81 -8.77 -3.73
C MET A 129 12.77 -9.96 -3.78
N GLU A 130 12.22 -11.18 -3.87
CA GLU A 130 12.97 -12.45 -3.84
C GLU A 130 13.36 -13.01 -5.22
N VAL A 131 13.02 -12.32 -6.31
CA VAL A 131 13.27 -12.75 -7.71
C VAL A 131 12.64 -14.11 -8.01
N LYS A 132 11.37 -14.28 -7.65
CA LYS A 132 10.57 -15.47 -8.00
C LYS A 132 9.33 -15.03 -8.79
N SER A 133 8.84 -15.89 -9.69
CA SER A 133 7.58 -15.69 -10.41
C SER A 133 6.45 -16.45 -9.72
N PRO A 134 5.22 -15.92 -9.63
CA PRO A 134 4.07 -16.70 -9.20
C PRO A 134 3.92 -17.98 -10.01
N ALA A 135 3.26 -18.99 -9.42
CA ALA A 135 2.91 -20.21 -10.11
C ALA A 135 1.84 -19.92 -11.20
N ASP A 136 2.06 -20.47 -12.39
CA ASP A 136 1.14 -20.34 -13.54
C ASP A 136 -0.26 -20.85 -13.20
N GLY A 137 -1.29 -20.12 -13.64
CA GLY A 137 -2.70 -20.53 -13.57
C GLY A 137 -3.51 -19.95 -12.41
N TYR A 138 -2.92 -19.14 -11.52
CA TYR A 138 -3.65 -18.48 -10.44
C TYR A 138 -4.24 -17.10 -10.83
N GLU A 139 -3.81 -16.55 -11.97
CA GLU A 139 -4.19 -15.23 -12.45
C GLU A 139 -5.68 -15.11 -12.78
N ASP A 140 -6.25 -16.08 -13.51
CA ASP A 140 -7.68 -16.07 -13.89
C ASP A 140 -8.59 -16.11 -12.66
N PHE A 141 -8.21 -16.91 -11.66
CA PHE A 141 -8.91 -17.02 -10.39
C PHE A 141 -8.91 -15.67 -9.63
N ILE A 142 -7.76 -15.00 -9.57
CA ILE A 142 -7.66 -13.67 -8.94
C ILE A 142 -8.40 -12.62 -9.75
N LYS A 143 -8.37 -12.69 -11.08
CA LYS A 143 -9.11 -11.78 -11.95
C LYS A 143 -10.60 -11.84 -11.66
N GLU A 144 -11.18 -13.01 -11.44
CA GLU A 144 -12.58 -13.16 -11.03
C GLU A 144 -12.87 -12.45 -9.70
N HIS A 145 -11.97 -12.54 -8.72
CA HIS A 145 -12.12 -11.80 -7.46
C HIS A 145 -12.08 -10.30 -7.66
N VAL A 146 -11.11 -9.79 -8.44
CA VAL A 146 -11.03 -8.36 -8.75
C VAL A 146 -12.31 -7.88 -9.41
N GLN A 147 -12.86 -8.63 -10.37
CA GLN A 147 -14.10 -8.25 -11.05
C GLN A 147 -15.28 -8.15 -10.09
N LYS A 148 -15.50 -9.17 -9.25
CA LYS A 148 -16.58 -9.18 -8.25
C LYS A 148 -16.46 -8.01 -7.28
N LEU A 149 -15.25 -7.76 -6.76
CA LEU A 149 -14.99 -6.67 -5.83
C LEU A 149 -15.17 -5.29 -6.49
N CYS A 150 -14.74 -5.15 -7.75
CA CYS A 150 -14.88 -3.91 -8.53
C CYS A 150 -16.36 -3.59 -8.80
N MET A 151 -17.18 -4.61 -9.10
CA MET A 151 -18.63 -4.44 -9.28
C MET A 151 -19.36 -4.05 -7.99
N CYS A 152 -18.88 -4.51 -6.83
CA CYS A 152 -19.48 -4.17 -5.54
C CYS A 152 -19.12 -2.74 -5.11
N ASP A 153 -17.83 -2.43 -5.03
CA ASP A 153 -17.34 -1.11 -4.65
C ASP A 153 -15.93 -0.88 -5.22
N PRO A 154 -15.81 -0.20 -6.37
CA PRO A 154 -14.52 0.03 -7.00
C PRO A 154 -13.64 1.00 -6.21
N HIS A 155 -14.23 1.90 -5.41
CA HIS A 155 -13.45 2.83 -4.59
C HIS A 155 -12.81 2.11 -3.40
N GLN A 156 -13.57 1.26 -2.70
CA GLN A 156 -13.02 0.44 -1.62
C GLN A 156 -11.93 -0.50 -2.13
N LEU A 157 -12.11 -1.08 -3.32
CA LEU A 157 -11.07 -1.87 -3.97
C LEU A 157 -9.80 -1.05 -4.18
N PHE A 158 -9.92 0.13 -4.78
CA PHE A 158 -8.80 1.05 -4.92
C PHE A 158 -8.09 1.34 -3.58
N GLN A 159 -8.82 1.76 -2.54
CA GLN A 159 -8.23 2.11 -1.24
C GLN A 159 -7.47 0.93 -0.61
N ARG A 160 -8.02 -0.29 -0.72
CA ARG A 160 -7.38 -1.49 -0.16
C ARG A 160 -6.16 -1.92 -0.96
N LEU A 161 -6.17 -1.74 -2.28
CA LEU A 161 -5.00 -1.98 -3.11
C LEU A 161 -3.90 -0.97 -2.80
N GLU A 162 -4.24 0.32 -2.76
CA GLU A 162 -3.33 1.40 -2.40
C GLU A 162 -2.66 1.13 -1.04
N SER A 163 -3.44 0.77 -0.03
CA SER A 163 -2.92 0.45 1.30
C SER A 163 -1.90 -0.71 1.30
N GLN A 164 -2.12 -1.74 0.47
CA GLN A 164 -1.16 -2.85 0.35
C GLN A 164 0.15 -2.44 -0.32
N VAL A 165 0.09 -1.54 -1.31
CA VAL A 165 1.29 -0.99 -1.94
C VAL A 165 2.03 -0.07 -0.98
N GLN A 166 1.30 0.76 -0.23
CA GLN A 166 1.89 1.62 0.81
C GLN A 166 2.64 0.80 1.87
N GLU A 167 2.06 -0.30 2.36
CA GLU A 167 2.72 -1.21 3.31
C GLU A 167 4.05 -1.74 2.76
N PHE A 168 4.08 -2.12 1.47
CA PHE A 168 5.30 -2.57 0.81
C PHE A 168 6.37 -1.48 0.66
N VAL A 169 5.95 -0.27 0.27
CA VAL A 169 6.87 0.88 0.11
C VAL A 169 7.45 1.29 1.46
N ILE A 170 6.63 1.29 2.52
CA ILE A 170 7.08 1.55 3.90
C ILE A 170 8.08 0.49 4.34
N GLU A 171 7.82 -0.79 4.08
CA GLU A 171 8.77 -1.87 4.39
C GLU A 171 10.11 -1.66 3.68
N THR A 172 10.08 -1.27 2.40
CA THR A 172 11.28 -0.92 1.64
C THR A 172 12.04 0.25 2.27
N LYS A 173 11.34 1.33 2.65
CA LYS A 173 11.93 2.48 3.33
C LYS A 173 12.61 2.07 4.64
N VAL A 174 11.94 1.26 5.46
CA VAL A 174 12.49 0.78 6.73
C VAL A 174 13.81 0.03 6.51
N ARG A 175 13.86 -0.89 5.54
CA ARG A 175 15.10 -1.62 5.21
C ARG A 175 16.24 -0.68 4.75
N GLN A 176 15.92 0.39 4.03
CA GLN A 176 16.93 1.40 3.64
C GLN A 176 17.42 2.22 4.85
N LEU A 177 16.53 2.59 5.76
CA LEU A 177 16.91 3.28 7.00
C LEU A 177 17.78 2.38 7.89
N GLU A 178 17.50 1.08 7.94
CA GLU A 178 18.33 0.09 8.64
C GLU A 178 19.71 -0.04 8.00
N LEU A 179 19.80 -0.03 6.65
CA LEU A 179 21.07 -0.02 5.94
C LEU A 179 21.92 1.20 6.30
N LEU A 180 21.31 2.39 6.33
CA LEU A 180 21.99 3.63 6.73
C LEU A 180 22.55 3.55 8.15
N LYS A 181 21.80 2.94 9.09
CA LYS A 181 22.25 2.75 10.47
C LYS A 181 23.38 1.72 10.58
N ARG A 182 23.28 0.61 9.84
CA ARG A 182 24.24 -0.51 9.91
C ARG A 182 25.58 -0.16 9.26
N GLU A 183 25.55 0.51 8.12
CA GLU A 183 26.74 0.78 7.29
C GLU A 183 27.25 2.24 7.44
N LYS A 184 26.89 2.94 8.52
CA LYS A 184 27.12 4.40 8.69
C LYS A 184 28.58 4.86 8.43
N ASP A 185 29.56 4.02 8.75
CA ASP A 185 30.99 4.32 8.62
C ASP A 185 31.60 3.66 7.38
N SER A 186 30.78 2.99 6.56
CA SER A 186 31.21 2.24 5.39
C SER A 186 31.37 3.16 4.18
N PRO A 187 32.55 3.21 3.53
CA PRO A 187 32.76 4.06 2.36
C PRO A 187 31.91 3.62 1.16
N VAL A 188 31.37 2.39 1.16
CA VAL A 188 30.47 1.90 0.12
C VAL A 188 28.99 2.24 0.37
N LEU A 189 28.65 2.81 1.52
CA LEU A 189 27.25 3.11 1.89
C LEU A 189 26.50 3.94 0.84
N PRO A 190 27.06 5.05 0.28
CA PRO A 190 26.33 5.84 -0.72
C PRO A 190 25.94 5.00 -1.94
N TYR A 191 26.85 4.13 -2.39
CA TYR A 191 26.60 3.22 -3.50
C TYR A 191 25.51 2.18 -3.15
N LEU A 192 25.59 1.56 -1.98
CA LEU A 192 24.61 0.56 -1.53
C LEU A 192 23.22 1.17 -1.37
N PHE A 193 23.14 2.38 -0.82
CA PHE A 193 21.88 3.09 -0.61
C PHE A 193 21.22 3.45 -1.95
N ILE A 194 21.94 4.14 -2.85
CA ILE A 194 21.40 4.53 -4.17
C ILE A 194 21.01 3.29 -4.98
N SER A 195 21.88 2.26 -5.01
CA SER A 195 21.58 1.01 -5.71
C SER A 195 20.34 0.33 -5.12
N GLY A 196 20.20 0.32 -3.79
CA GLY A 196 19.05 -0.23 -3.08
C GLY A 196 17.75 0.50 -3.41
N LEU A 197 17.78 1.83 -3.49
CA LEU A 197 16.64 2.64 -3.93
C LEU A 197 16.23 2.26 -5.35
N LEU A 198 17.14 2.35 -6.31
CA LEU A 198 16.85 2.05 -7.71
C LEU A 198 16.35 0.61 -7.92
N GLU A 199 16.95 -0.36 -7.22
CA GLU A 199 16.55 -1.76 -7.30
C GLU A 199 15.16 -1.99 -6.70
N SER A 200 14.86 -1.38 -5.55
CA SER A 200 13.52 -1.49 -4.95
C SER A 200 12.43 -0.84 -5.80
N TYR A 201 12.73 0.29 -6.46
CA TYR A 201 11.83 0.90 -7.44
C TYR A 201 11.57 -0.05 -8.62
N LYS A 202 12.62 -0.65 -9.20
CA LYS A 202 12.46 -1.62 -10.31
C LYS A 202 11.57 -2.81 -9.89
N LYS A 203 11.79 -3.34 -8.68
CA LYS A 203 11.00 -4.46 -8.13
C LYS A 203 9.55 -4.08 -7.91
N LEU A 204 9.28 -2.89 -7.34
CA LEU A 204 7.93 -2.36 -7.21
C LEU A 204 7.24 -2.27 -8.58
N MET A 205 7.93 -1.71 -9.57
CA MET A 205 7.37 -1.54 -10.92
C MET A 205 7.15 -2.89 -11.63
N ALA A 206 8.01 -3.89 -11.40
CA ALA A 206 7.80 -5.24 -11.91
C ALA A 206 6.51 -5.85 -11.35
N ALA A 207 6.32 -5.81 -10.03
CA ALA A 207 5.08 -6.25 -9.38
C ALA A 207 3.85 -5.48 -9.88
N ALA A 208 3.97 -4.15 -10.03
CA ALA A 208 2.88 -3.33 -10.53
C ALA A 208 2.48 -3.70 -11.98
N ASN A 209 3.45 -3.97 -12.85
CA ASN A 209 3.19 -4.40 -14.22
C ASN A 209 2.55 -5.79 -14.28
N GLU A 210 2.94 -6.70 -13.38
CA GLU A 210 2.36 -8.04 -13.27
C GLU A 210 0.89 -7.99 -12.85
N LEU A 211 0.53 -7.09 -11.93
CA LEU A 211 -0.86 -6.91 -11.49
C LEU A 211 -1.72 -6.11 -12.48
N ALA A 212 -1.12 -5.34 -13.39
CA ALA A 212 -1.86 -4.42 -14.26
C ALA A 212 -2.95 -5.10 -15.11
N PRO A 213 -2.75 -6.28 -15.74
CA PRO A 213 -3.79 -6.97 -16.50
C PRO A 213 -4.98 -7.44 -15.64
N LEU A 214 -4.73 -7.73 -14.36
CA LEU A 214 -5.78 -8.14 -13.42
C LEU A 214 -6.65 -6.95 -13.00
N LEU A 215 -6.06 -5.75 -12.97
CA LEU A 215 -6.69 -4.51 -12.51
C LEU A 215 -7.27 -3.65 -13.65
N GLU A 216 -7.36 -4.18 -14.87
CA GLU A 216 -7.85 -3.46 -16.05
C GLU A 216 -9.26 -2.87 -15.85
N GLN A 217 -10.17 -3.64 -15.25
CA GLN A 217 -11.53 -3.17 -14.97
C GLN A 217 -11.52 -2.00 -13.98
N LEU A 218 -10.77 -2.11 -12.87
CA LEU A 218 -10.64 -1.03 -11.89
C LEU A 218 -10.04 0.22 -12.53
N GLN A 219 -9.04 0.06 -13.39
CA GLN A 219 -8.43 1.19 -14.09
C GLN A 219 -9.44 1.89 -14.99
N THR A 220 -10.25 1.12 -15.73
CA THR A 220 -11.24 1.66 -16.67
C THR A 220 -12.43 2.30 -15.95
N GLU A 221 -12.95 1.66 -14.90
CA GLU A 221 -14.19 2.08 -14.23
C GLU A 221 -13.96 3.09 -13.09
N HIS A 222 -12.76 3.16 -12.52
CA HIS A 222 -12.45 4.02 -11.38
C HIS A 222 -11.29 4.98 -11.65
N LEU A 223 -10.08 4.47 -11.92
CA LEU A 223 -8.88 5.31 -11.97
C LEU A 223 -8.91 6.33 -13.12
N SER A 224 -9.48 5.95 -14.26
CA SER A 224 -9.63 6.81 -15.44
C SER A 224 -10.39 8.11 -15.14
N LYS A 225 -11.33 8.10 -14.17
CA LYS A 225 -12.10 9.27 -13.74
C LYS A 225 -11.21 10.36 -13.12
N PHE A 226 -10.01 9.99 -12.67
CA PHE A 226 -9.03 10.89 -12.05
C PHE A 226 -7.77 11.05 -12.91
N ASN A 227 -7.76 10.58 -14.16
CA ASN A 227 -6.57 10.48 -15.02
C ASN A 227 -5.42 9.70 -14.37
N LEU A 228 -5.75 8.70 -13.55
CA LEU A 228 -4.79 7.83 -12.89
C LEU A 228 -4.68 6.50 -13.62
N THR A 229 -3.51 5.87 -13.51
CA THR A 229 -3.29 4.48 -13.89
C THR A 229 -2.67 3.74 -12.72
N TRP A 230 -2.81 2.41 -12.70
CA TRP A 230 -2.19 1.59 -11.66
C TRP A 230 -0.67 1.81 -11.58
N LYS A 231 -0.04 1.98 -12.75
CA LYS A 231 1.38 2.29 -12.89
C LYS A 231 1.73 3.62 -12.22
N VAL A 232 1.01 4.69 -12.56
CA VAL A 232 1.27 6.05 -12.02
C VAL A 232 1.05 6.10 -10.51
N LEU A 233 0.05 5.39 -9.99
CA LEU A 233 -0.18 5.27 -8.55
C LEU A 233 1.06 4.68 -7.84
N ASN A 234 1.60 3.57 -8.35
CA ASN A 234 2.79 2.93 -7.77
C ASN A 234 4.01 3.86 -7.81
N GLN A 235 4.18 4.60 -8.90
CA GLN A 235 5.27 5.58 -9.02
C GLN A 235 5.14 6.69 -7.97
N HIS A 236 3.93 7.24 -7.82
CA HIS A 236 3.64 8.28 -6.84
C HIS A 236 3.87 7.78 -5.41
N LEU A 237 3.34 6.60 -5.06
CA LEU A 237 3.51 6.03 -3.71
C LEU A 237 4.99 5.83 -3.36
N TYR A 238 5.79 5.36 -4.31
CA TYR A 238 7.23 5.25 -4.08
C TYR A 238 7.87 6.62 -3.85
N GLN A 239 7.61 7.59 -4.72
CA GLN A 239 8.19 8.93 -4.63
C GLN A 239 7.77 9.69 -3.36
N SER A 240 6.52 9.53 -2.90
CA SER A 240 6.02 10.23 -1.72
C SER A 240 6.55 9.65 -0.41
N CYS A 241 6.91 8.36 -0.39
CA CYS A 241 7.27 7.66 0.84
C CYS A 241 8.78 7.46 1.01
N VAL A 242 9.52 7.25 -0.09
CA VAL A 242 10.95 6.92 -0.11
C VAL A 242 11.77 8.15 -0.46
#